data_AF-A0A846MXX2-F1
#
_entry.id   AF-A0A846MXX2-F1
#
_cell.length_a   1.000
_cell.length_b   1.000
_cell.length_c   1.000
_cell.angle_alpha   90.00
_cell.angle_beta   90.00
_cell.angle_gamma   90.00
#
_symmetry.space_group_name_H-M   'P 1'
#
loop_
_entity.id
_entity.type
_entity.pdbx_description
1 polymer ?
#
loop_
_entity_poly.entity_id
_entity_poly.type
_entity_poly.pdbx_seq_one_letter_code
_entity_poly.pdbx_strand_id
1 'polypeptide(L)'
;MEYRLFGQVTGAMLSAQRENKSGGSLAEVVDSNRKLWRLLAADCLDNSNRLPEGLRANIVSLSLFVTRYSKDVIRSGAPLDPLIDINRSIMQGLEGQG
;
A
#
# COMPACT_ATOMS: atom_id res chain seq x y z
N MET A 1 -5.94 5.24 -12.77
CA MET A 1 -4.80 4.31 -13.02
C MET A 1 -4.40 3.61 -11.72
N GLU A 2 -4.36 4.33 -10.59
CA GLU A 2 -3.92 3.78 -9.30
C GLU A 2 -4.78 2.64 -8.76
N TYR A 3 -6.11 2.67 -8.92
CA TYR A 3 -7.00 1.60 -8.45
C TYR A 3 -6.58 0.20 -8.95
N ARG A 4 -6.22 0.09 -10.24
CA ARG A 4 -5.76 -1.19 -10.82
C ARG A 4 -4.43 -1.67 -10.24
N LEU A 5 -3.51 -0.74 -9.94
CA LEU A 5 -2.22 -1.07 -9.33
C LEU A 5 -2.40 -1.53 -7.88
N PHE A 6 -3.28 -0.88 -7.11
CA PHE A 6 -3.67 -1.36 -5.79
C PHE A 6 -4.26 -2.76 -5.85
N GLY A 7 -5.16 -3.04 -6.79
CA GLY A 7 -5.75 -4.36 -6.98
C GLY A 7 -4.69 -5.43 -7.28
N GLN A 8 -3.76 -5.15 -8.20
CA GLN A 8 -2.69 -6.07 -8.57
C GLN A 8 -1.77 -6.40 -7.38
N VAL A 9 -1.28 -5.38 -6.68
CA VAL A 9 -0.38 -5.56 -5.53
C VAL A 9 -1.10 -6.27 -4.38
N THR A 10 -2.37 -5.93 -4.13
CA THR A 10 -3.17 -6.60 -3.09
C THR A 10 -3.41 -8.06 -3.42
N GLY A 11 -3.70 -8.39 -4.69
CA GLY A 11 -3.79 -9.77 -5.16
C GLY A 11 -2.47 -10.53 -4.98
N ALA A 12 -1.34 -9.89 -5.28
CA ALA A 12 -0.01 -10.48 -5.06
C ALA A 12 0.28 -10.74 -3.57
N MET A 13 -0.09 -9.84 -2.67
CA MET A 13 0.03 -10.04 -1.22
C MET A 13 -0.86 -11.19 -0.72
N LEU A 14 -2.10 -11.29 -1.19
CA LEU A 14 -2.99 -12.41 -0.84
C LEU A 14 -2.44 -13.76 -1.33
N SER A 15 -1.90 -13.82 -2.54
CA SER A 15 -1.24 -15.04 -3.04
C SER A 15 0.02 -15.36 -2.23
N ALA A 16 0.84 -14.37 -1.92
CA ALA A 16 2.01 -14.55 -1.05
C ALA A 16 1.65 -15.11 0.33
N GLN A 17 0.56 -14.63 0.93
CA GLN A 17 0.03 -15.14 2.20
C GLN A 17 -0.44 -16.59 2.07
N ARG A 18 -1.25 -16.91 1.05
CA ARG A 18 -1.76 -18.28 0.81
C ARG A 18 -0.64 -19.29 0.55
N GLU A 19 0.39 -18.87 -0.18
CA GLU A 19 1.55 -19.68 -0.53
C GLU A 19 2.60 -19.73 0.60
N ASN A 20 2.39 -19.01 1.72
CA ASN A 20 3.38 -18.85 2.80
C ASN A 20 4.77 -18.41 2.28
N LYS A 21 4.79 -17.48 1.30
CA LYS A 21 6.04 -16.96 0.74
C LYS A 21 6.90 -16.34 1.84
N SER A 22 8.22 -16.51 1.71
CA SER A 22 9.21 -15.99 2.64
C SER A 22 10.46 -15.51 1.89
N GLY A 23 11.38 -14.88 2.63
CA GLY A 23 12.66 -14.40 2.09
C GLY A 23 12.47 -13.41 0.93
N GLY A 24 13.26 -13.60 -0.14
CA GLY A 24 13.25 -12.71 -1.31
C GLY A 24 11.87 -12.57 -1.97
N SER A 25 11.15 -13.69 -2.12
CA SER A 25 9.84 -13.69 -2.79
C SER A 25 8.77 -12.88 -2.03
N LEU A 26 8.79 -12.91 -0.69
CA LEU A 26 7.94 -12.04 0.13
C LEU A 26 8.41 -10.58 0.04
N ALA A 27 9.72 -10.36 0.08
CA ALA A 27 10.30 -9.02 0.03
C ALA A 27 9.96 -8.29 -1.28
N GLU A 28 9.93 -8.97 -2.42
CA GLU A 28 9.56 -8.38 -3.71
C GLU A 28 8.11 -7.88 -3.75
N VAL A 29 7.18 -8.69 -3.23
CA VAL A 29 5.75 -8.33 -3.17
C VAL A 29 5.55 -7.14 -2.23
N VAL A 30 6.19 -7.17 -1.06
CA VAL A 30 6.11 -6.10 -0.06
C VAL A 30 6.78 -4.80 -0.57
N ASP A 31 7.92 -4.88 -1.25
CA ASP A 31 8.58 -3.71 -1.83
C ASP A 31 7.73 -3.07 -2.94
N SER A 32 7.05 -3.88 -3.75
CA SER A 32 6.11 -3.38 -4.76
C SER A 32 4.99 -2.56 -4.12
N ASN A 33 4.43 -3.03 -2.99
CA ASN A 33 3.47 -2.25 -2.20
C ASN A 33 4.05 -0.94 -1.68
N ARG A 34 5.26 -0.96 -1.13
CA ARG A 34 5.94 0.26 -0.65
C ARG A 34 6.21 1.26 -1.77
N LYS A 35 6.56 0.81 -2.98
CA LYS A 35 6.78 1.68 -4.14
C LYS A 35 5.49 2.39 -4.54
N LEU A 36 4.39 1.65 -4.62
CA LEU A 36 3.07 2.23 -4.92
C LEU A 36 2.70 3.33 -3.93
N TRP A 37 2.81 3.05 -2.63
CA TRP A 37 2.51 4.02 -1.57
C TRP A 37 3.43 5.25 -1.58
N ARG A 38 4.72 5.09 -1.90
CA ARG A 38 5.65 6.22 -2.04
C ARG A 38 5.29 7.13 -3.20
N LEU A 39 4.90 6.55 -4.34
CA LEU A 39 4.46 7.33 -5.51
C LEU A 39 3.19 8.12 -5.18
N LEU A 40 2.22 7.48 -4.53
CA LEU A 40 0.97 8.13 -4.13
C LEU A 40 1.21 9.28 -3.14
N ALA A 41 2.09 9.07 -2.16
CA ALA A 41 2.45 10.12 -1.20
C ALA A 41 3.20 11.29 -1.86
N ALA A 42 4.10 11.01 -2.81
CA ALA A 42 4.81 12.05 -3.55
C ALA A 42 3.83 12.90 -4.38
N ASP A 43 2.86 12.28 -5.04
CA ASP A 43 1.80 13.00 -5.76
C ASP A 43 0.96 13.85 -4.79
N CYS A 44 0.61 13.33 -3.61
CA CYS A 44 -0.08 14.09 -2.57
C CYS A 44 0.75 15.24 -1.99
N LEU A 45 2.06 15.27 -2.15
CA LEU A 45 2.90 16.40 -1.70
C LEU A 45 3.05 17.48 -2.79
N ASP A 46 2.67 17.18 -4.03
CA ASP A 46 2.70 18.15 -5.13
C ASP A 46 1.63 19.24 -4.92
N ASN A 47 2.00 20.50 -5.18
CA ASN A 47 1.10 21.65 -5.04
C ASN A 47 -0.03 21.68 -6.08
N SER A 48 0.11 20.92 -7.17
CA SER A 48 -0.91 20.76 -8.21
C SER A 48 -1.94 19.67 -7.90
N ASN A 49 -1.73 18.88 -6.82
CA ASN A 49 -2.66 17.86 -6.40
C ASN A 49 -3.99 18.48 -5.96
N ARG A 50 -5.10 17.94 -6.50
CA ARG A 50 -6.44 18.51 -6.34
C ARG A 50 -7.22 17.92 -5.16
N LEU A 51 -6.65 16.99 -4.42
CA LEU A 51 -7.30 16.42 -3.25
C LEU A 51 -7.32 17.44 -2.09
N PRO A 52 -8.34 17.39 -1.22
CA PRO A 52 -8.35 18.20 0.00
C PRO A 52 -7.11 17.97 0.86
N GLU A 53 -6.59 19.02 1.49
CA GLU A 53 -5.36 18.96 2.31
C GLU A 53 -5.40 17.86 3.37
N GLY A 54 -6.54 17.71 4.07
CA GLY A 54 -6.72 16.65 5.06
C GLY A 54 -6.61 15.23 4.47
N LEU A 55 -7.11 15.02 3.25
CA LEU A 55 -7.00 13.73 2.56
C LEU A 55 -5.55 13.46 2.13
N ARG A 56 -4.86 14.48 1.60
CA ARG A 56 -3.44 14.39 1.26
C ARG A 56 -2.60 14.03 2.49
N ALA A 57 -2.83 14.70 3.62
CA ALA A 57 -2.15 14.42 4.88
C ALA A 57 -2.39 12.97 5.38
N ASN A 58 -3.63 12.48 5.27
CA ASN A 58 -3.97 11.10 5.62
C ASN A 58 -3.23 10.08 4.73
N ILE A 59 -3.19 10.31 3.42
CA ILE A 59 -2.47 9.44 2.47
C ILE A 59 -0.97 9.41 2.77
N VAL A 60 -0.37 10.58 3.04
CA VAL A 60 1.05 10.67 3.42
C VAL A 60 1.31 9.89 4.71
N SER A 61 0.47 10.05 5.74
CA SER A 61 0.57 9.30 7.01
C SER A 61 0.49 7.78 6.80
N LEU A 62 -0.48 7.31 5.99
CA LEU A 62 -0.60 5.90 5.64
C LEU A 62 0.63 5.37 4.90
N SER A 63 1.23 6.17 4.00
CA SER A 63 2.45 5.76 3.30
C SER A 63 3.64 5.53 4.23
N LEU A 64 3.74 6.34 5.30
CA LEU A 64 4.76 6.20 6.34
C LEU A 64 4.52 4.94 7.16
N PHE A 65 3.27 4.69 7.54
CA PHE A 65 2.87 3.46 8.22
C PHE A 65 3.22 2.23 7.37
N VAL A 66 2.79 2.19 6.10
CA VAL A 66 3.08 1.09 5.17
C VAL A 66 4.58 0.87 5.05
N THR A 67 5.36 1.95 4.92
CA THR A 67 6.82 1.87 4.81
C THR A 67 7.46 1.26 6.04
N ARG A 68 6.98 1.61 7.25
CA ARG A 68 7.46 1.05 8.51
C ARG A 68 7.04 -0.41 8.64
N TYR A 69 5.74 -0.71 8.57
CA TYR A 69 5.19 -2.04 8.78
C TYR A 69 5.70 -3.06 7.76
N SER A 70 5.95 -2.64 6.53
CA SER A 70 6.60 -3.49 5.52
C SER A 70 7.98 -3.99 5.93
N LYS A 71 8.73 -3.21 6.72
CA LYS A 71 10.02 -3.69 7.27
C LYS A 71 9.77 -4.78 8.31
N ASP A 72 8.74 -4.65 9.12
CA ASP A 72 8.38 -5.62 10.15
C ASP A 72 7.91 -6.94 9.51
N VAL A 73 7.16 -6.88 8.40
CA VAL A 73 6.81 -8.07 7.61
C VAL A 73 8.07 -8.80 7.12
N ILE A 74 9.01 -8.07 6.51
CA ILE A 74 10.21 -8.68 5.91
C ILE A 74 11.20 -9.18 6.97
N ARG A 75 11.41 -8.43 8.05
CA ARG A 75 12.46 -8.70 9.05
C ARG A 75 11.99 -9.56 10.21
N SER A 76 10.74 -9.40 10.62
CA SER A 76 10.19 -10.00 11.83
C SER A 76 9.06 -10.98 11.55
N GLY A 77 8.70 -11.20 10.28
CA GLY A 77 7.63 -12.12 9.90
C GLY A 77 6.25 -11.65 10.31
N ALA A 78 6.04 -10.33 10.45
CA ALA A 78 4.73 -9.77 10.74
C ALA A 78 3.72 -10.15 9.63
N PRO A 79 2.43 -10.32 9.96
CA PRO A 79 1.41 -10.73 8.99
C PRO A 79 1.18 -9.66 7.92
N LEU A 80 0.83 -10.08 6.71
CA LEU A 80 0.50 -9.19 5.58
C LEU A 80 -0.86 -8.50 5.73
N ASP A 81 -1.74 -9.01 6.59
CA ASP A 81 -3.14 -8.56 6.72
C ASP A 81 -3.28 -7.03 6.87
N PRO A 82 -2.50 -6.32 7.73
CA PRO A 82 -2.65 -4.88 7.85
C PRO A 82 -2.32 -4.10 6.56
N LEU A 83 -1.40 -4.60 5.73
CA LEU A 83 -1.10 -3.98 4.44
C LEU A 83 -2.21 -4.24 3.42
N ILE A 84 -2.78 -5.45 3.43
CA ILE A 84 -3.90 -5.85 2.56
C ILE A 84 -5.16 -5.03 2.90
N ASP A 85 -5.48 -4.90 4.18
CA ASP A 85 -6.66 -4.18 4.64
C ASP A 85 -6.59 -2.70 4.30
N ILE A 86 -5.45 -2.07 4.52
CA ILE A 86 -5.21 -0.66 4.12
C ILE A 86 -5.44 -0.48 2.61
N ASN A 87 -4.90 -1.36 1.77
CA ASN A 87 -5.09 -1.26 0.34
C ASN A 87 -6.56 -1.43 -0.06
N ARG A 88 -7.28 -2.36 0.58
CA ARG A 88 -8.72 -2.56 0.34
C ARG A 88 -9.54 -1.34 0.75
N SER A 89 -9.26 -0.74 1.91
CA SER A 89 -9.94 0.47 2.37
C SER A 89 -9.72 1.64 1.40
N ILE A 90 -8.51 1.80 0.86
CA ILE A 90 -8.24 2.82 -0.17
C ILE A 90 -9.02 2.54 -1.46
N MET A 91 -9.01 1.29 -1.94
CA MET A 91 -9.77 0.92 -3.14
C MET A 91 -11.27 1.20 -2.96
N GLN A 92 -11.84 0.82 -1.82
CA GLN A 92 -13.25 1.11 -1.49
C GLN A 92 -13.53 2.62 -1.43
N GLY A 93 -12.64 3.41 -0.82
CA GLY A 93 -12.76 4.86 -0.76
C GLY A 93 -12.65 5.54 -2.13
N LEU A 94 -11.89 4.96 -3.06
CA LEU A 94 -11.79 5.44 -4.44
C LEU A 94 -13.02 5.05 -5.28
N GLU A 95 -13.64 3.89 -5.03
CA GLU A 95 -14.88 3.46 -5.72
C GLU A 95 -16.10 4.28 -5.27
N GLY A 96 -16.20 4.65 -4.00
CA GLY A 96 -17.31 5.46 -3.48
C GLY A 96 -17.29 6.93 -3.91
N GLN A 97 -16.21 7.39 -4.55
CA GLN A 97 -16.07 8.74 -5.14
C GLN A 97 -16.31 8.74 -6.66
N GLY A 98 -16.70 7.59 -7.24
CA GLY A 98 -17.04 7.43 -8.66
C GLY A 98 -18.52 7.56 -8.96
#